data_AF-A0A660U8M5-F1
#
_entry.id   AF-A0A660U8M5-F1
#
_cell.length_a   1.000
_cell.length_b   1.000
_cell.length_c   1.000
_cell.angle_alpha   90.00
_cell.angle_beta   90.00
_cell.angle_gamma   90.00
#
_symmetry.space_group_name_H-M   'P 1'
#
loop_
_entity.id
_entity.type
_entity.pdbx_description
1 polymer ?
#
loop_
_entity_poly.entity_id
_entity_poly.type
_entity_poly.pdbx_seq_one_letter_code
_entity_poly.pdbx_strand_id
1 'polypeptide(L)' 'KDCKNQAFRYRNAYGFQFHIEVNYKMVAEWFDDSSNKDEILKRFKEIEDSYLSRAYMIYGNFMKSMYK' A
#
# COMPACT_ATOMS: atom_id res chain seq x y z
N LYS A 1 -16.48 -10.51 -0.05
CA LYS A 1 -15.92 -9.24 0.48
C LYS A 1 -16.15 -9.26 1.97
N ASP A 2 -15.08 -9.35 2.76
CA ASP A 2 -14.97 -8.98 4.19
C ASP A 2 -13.87 -9.84 4.82
N CYS A 3 -12.64 -9.34 4.72
CA CYS A 3 -11.54 -9.90 5.49
C CYS A 3 -11.37 -9.01 6.73
N LYS A 4 -11.77 -9.50 7.91
CA LYS A 4 -11.60 -8.79 9.18
C LYS A 4 -10.10 -8.70 9.52
N ASN A 5 -9.72 -7.70 10.31
CA ASN A 5 -8.35 -7.53 10.83
C ASN A 5 -7.26 -7.28 9.76
N GLN A 6 -7.55 -6.46 8.73
CA GLN A 6 -6.59 -6.11 7.67
C GLN A 6 -5.34 -5.37 8.16
N ALA A 7 -5.36 -4.81 9.36
CA ALA A 7 -4.21 -4.17 9.97
C ALA A 7 -4.27 -4.33 11.49
N PHE A 8 -3.11 -4.40 12.13
CA PHE A 8 -2.98 -4.39 13.58
C PHE A 8 -1.70 -3.68 14.00
N ARG A 9 -1.63 -3.35 15.30
CA ARG A 9 -0.42 -2.87 15.96
C ARG A 9 -0.22 -3.64 17.25
N TYR A 10 1.00 -4.10 17.50
CA TYR A 10 1.41 -4.67 18.79
C TYR A 10 2.72 -4.03 19.25
N ARG A 11 2.67 -3.26 20.34
CA ARG A 11 3.76 -2.37 20.77
C ARG A 11 4.19 -1.46 19.61
N ASN A 12 5.43 -1.53 19.15
CA ASN A 12 5.93 -0.76 18.01
C ASN A 12 5.94 -1.55 16.70
N ALA A 13 5.39 -2.76 16.66
CA ALA A 13 5.23 -3.53 15.43
C ALA A 13 3.87 -3.25 14.79
N TYR A 14 3.87 -3.00 13.47
CA TYR A 14 2.68 -2.76 12.66
C TYR A 14 2.57 -3.90 11.65
N GLY A 15 1.37 -4.46 11.49
CA GLY A 15 1.08 -5.49 10.51
C GLY A 15 -0.02 -5.06 9.57
N PHE A 16 0.14 -5.32 8.27
CA PHE A 16 -0.81 -4.98 7.21
C PHE A 16 -1.00 -6.18 6.29
N GLN A 17 -2.25 -6.48 5.94
CA GLN A 17 -2.58 -7.47 4.91
C GLN A 17 -2.39 -6.91 3.49
N PHE A 18 -2.50 -5.59 3.34
CA PHE A 18 -2.32 -4.89 2.07
C PHE A 18 -0.91 -4.30 1.99
N HIS A 19 -0.47 -4.06 0.76
CA HIS A 19 0.83 -3.45 0.46
C HIS A 19 0.70 -1.92 0.47
N ILE A 20 1.53 -1.26 1.26
CA ILE A 20 1.61 0.21 1.37
C ILE A 20 2.87 0.77 0.70
N GLU A 21 3.74 -0.12 0.21
CA GLU A 21 5.04 0.14 -0.40
C GLU A 21 5.01 0.14 -1.93
N VAL A 22 3.89 -0.27 -2.53
CA VAL A 22 3.74 -0.46 -3.99
C VAL A 22 3.91 0.86 -4.74
N ASN A 23 4.58 0.79 -5.90
CA ASN A 23 4.64 1.86 -6.88
C ASN A 23 4.17 1.36 -8.26
N TYR A 24 4.03 2.28 -9.23
CA TYR A 24 3.57 1.95 -10.58
C TYR A 24 4.37 0.83 -11.24
N LYS A 25 5.70 0.85 -11.10
CA LYS A 25 6.59 -0.16 -11.70
C LYS A 25 6.30 -1.56 -11.14
N MET A 26 6.14 -1.67 -9.83
CA MET A 26 5.79 -2.95 -9.19
C MET A 26 4.44 -3.48 -9.68
N VAL A 27 3.43 -2.62 -9.79
CA VAL A 27 2.13 -3.03 -10.36
C VAL A 27 2.30 -3.50 -11.81
N ALA A 28 3.09 -2.79 -12.61
CA ALA A 28 3.31 -3.15 -14.01
C ALA A 28 4.01 -4.51 -14.16
N GLU A 29 4.98 -4.80 -13.30
CA GLU A 29 5.67 -6.09 -13.25
C GLU A 29 4.76 -7.21 -12.75
N TRP A 30 3.95 -6.98 -11.71
CA TRP A 30 3.05 -7.99 -11.15
C TRP A 30 1.94 -8.42 -12.12
N PHE A 31 1.55 -7.55 -13.04
CA PHE A 31 0.49 -7.80 -14.00
C PHE A 31 1.00 -7.92 -15.44
N ASP A 32 2.28 -8.25 -15.65
CA ASP A 32 2.89 -8.26 -16.99
C ASP A 32 2.16 -9.20 -17.97
N ASP A 33 1.77 -10.38 -17.48
CA ASP A 33 1.04 -11.41 -18.25
C ASP A 33 -0.50 -11.29 -18.15
N SER A 34 -1.02 -10.22 -17.53
CA SER A 34 -2.46 -10.04 -17.34
C SER A 34 -3.11 -9.36 -18.54
N SER A 35 -4.21 -9.94 -19.05
CA SER A 35 -5.05 -9.29 -20.07
C SER A 35 -5.62 -7.94 -19.60
N ASN A 36 -5.67 -7.69 -18.29
CA ASN A 36 -6.22 -6.48 -17.69
C ASN A 36 -5.15 -5.49 -17.23
N LYS A 37 -3.88 -5.70 -17.61
CA LYS A 37 -2.73 -4.88 -17.17
C LYS A 37 -2.99 -3.38 -17.35
N ASP A 38 -3.44 -2.96 -18.52
CA ASP A 38 -3.64 -1.54 -18.85
C ASP A 38 -4.74 -0.89 -18.00
N GLU A 39 -5.83 -1.61 -17.74
CA GLU A 39 -6.91 -1.12 -16.86
C GLU A 39 -6.41 -0.95 -15.42
N ILE A 40 -5.66 -1.92 -14.92
CA ILE A 40 -5.09 -1.90 -13.57
C ILE A 40 -4.10 -0.73 -13.44
N LEU A 41 -3.21 -0.55 -14.41
CA LEU A 41 -2.21 0.52 -14.41
C LEU A 41 -2.85 1.90 -14.52
N LYS A 42 -3.87 2.05 -15.38
CA LYS A 42 -4.66 3.27 -15.45
C LYS A 42 -5.30 3.58 -14.09
N ARG A 43 -5.94 2.59 -13.48
CA ARG A 43 -6.60 2.78 -12.18
C ARG A 43 -5.61 3.10 -11.08
N PHE A 44 -4.44 2.46 -11.05
CA PHE A 44 -3.40 2.76 -10.09
C PHE A 44 -2.94 4.23 -10.24
N LYS A 45 -2.69 4.68 -11.47
CA LYS A 45 -2.28 6.06 -11.75
C LYS A 45 -3.31 7.10 -11.31
N GLU A 46 -4.60 6.80 -11.41
CA GLU A 46 -5.68 7.66 -10.92
C GLU A 46 -5.68 7.83 -9.39
N ILE A 47 -5.17 6.84 -8.64
CA ILE A 47 -5.19 6.84 -7.17
C ILE A 47 -3.82 7.04 -6.52
N GLU A 48 -2.73 7.00 -7.31
CA GLU A 48 -1.34 6.92 -6.86
C GLU A 48 -0.99 7.99 -5.83
N ASP A 49 -1.28 9.26 -6.11
CA ASP A 49 -0.99 10.36 -5.20
C ASP A 49 -1.66 10.19 -3.83
N SER A 50 -2.94 9.81 -3.84
CA SER A 50 -3.72 9.62 -2.61
C SER A 50 -3.25 8.39 -1.83
N TYR A 51 -2.83 7.35 -2.53
CA TYR A 51 -2.27 6.14 -1.97
C TYR A 51 -0.91 6.41 -1.31
N LEU A 52 0.00 7.09 -2.03
CA LEU A 52 1.33 7.44 -1.53
C LEU A 52 1.24 8.38 -0.33
N SER A 53 0.35 9.39 -0.37
CA SER A 53 0.12 10.28 0.77
C SER A 53 -0.26 9.50 2.04
N ARG A 54 -1.16 8.52 1.92
CA ARG A 54 -1.58 7.66 3.06
C ARG A 54 -0.44 6.74 3.53
N ALA A 55 0.32 6.17 2.60
CA ALA A 55 1.51 5.37 2.94
C ALA A 55 2.53 6.21 3.73
N TYR A 56 2.84 7.42 3.28
CA TYR A 56 3.76 8.32 3.98
C TYR A 56 3.25 8.74 5.37
N MET A 57 1.94 8.91 5.55
CA MET A 57 1.37 9.12 6.89
C MET A 57 1.61 7.92 7.81
N ILE A 58 1.44 6.70 7.30
CA ILE A 58 1.70 5.47 8.07
C ILE A 58 3.19 5.38 8.43
N TYR A 59 4.09 5.57 7.47
CA TYR A 59 5.53 5.57 7.72
C TYR A 59 5.93 6.64 8.74
N GLY A 60 5.43 7.87 8.58
CA GLY A 60 5.72 8.98 9.51
C GLY A 60 5.25 8.68 10.93
N ASN A 61 4.06 8.07 11.09
CA ASN A 61 3.54 7.68 12.40
C ASN A 61 4.35 6.53 13.02
N PHE A 62 4.78 5.56 12.21
CA PHE A 62 5.65 4.48 12.65
C PHE A 62 6.99 5.03 13.14
N MET A 63 7.66 5.87 12.35
CA MET A 63 8.93 6.51 12.73
C MET A 63 8.80 7.31 14.02
N LYS A 64 7.75 8.14 14.16
CA LYS A 64 7.50 8.90 15.40
C LYS A 64 7.28 8.00 16.62
N SER A 65 6.75 6.79 16.44
CA SER A 65 6.53 5.84 17.54
C SER A 65 7.81 5.20 18.06
N MET A 66 8.90 5.21 17.28
CA MET A 66 10.18 4.61 17.67
C MET A 66 11.04 5.53 18.55
N TYR A 67 10.79 6.83 18.54
CA TYR A 67 11.52 7.83 19.34
C TYR A 67 10.74 8.30 20.58
N LYS A 68 9.73 7.55 20.99
CA LYS A 68 8.96 7.74 22.23
C LYS A 68 9.34 6.67 23.23
#